data_AF-A0A9D6JW38-F1
#
_entry.id   AF-A0A9D6JW38-F1
#
_cell.length_a   1.000
_cell.length_b   1.000
_cell.length_c   1.000
_cell.angle_alpha   90.00
_cell.angle_beta   90.00
_cell.angle_gamma   90.00
#
_symmetry.space_group_name_H-M   'P 1'
#
loop_
_entity.id
_entity.type
_entity.pdbx_description
1 polymer ?
#
loop_
_entity_poly.entity_id
_entity_poly.type
_entity_poly.pdbx_seq_one_letter_code
_entity_poly.pdbx_strand_id
1 'polypeptide(L)'
;MLNKKFLMAMLAGVLLAAPLHAQTPADEYAALSAQVKELATRHADLQTAGQAEAALQETGAAQSRLQAWYAQAERACHAAFFVNSCLGDIKLQRRQQQTVLQKITLEAKALQRRLHIEQLDRALQQKQSE
;
A
#
# COMPACT_ATOMS: atom_id res chain seq x y z
N MET A 1 -65.65 5.26 25.86
CA MET A 1 -65.22 4.46 24.70
C MET A 1 -65.15 5.36 23.47
N LEU A 2 -63.96 5.73 22.99
CA LEU A 2 -63.50 5.57 21.60
C LEU A 2 -62.08 6.12 21.46
N ASN A 3 -61.23 5.32 20.80
CA ASN A 3 -59.76 5.41 20.77
C ASN A 3 -59.23 6.60 19.97
N LYS A 4 -58.20 7.26 20.51
CA LYS A 4 -57.40 8.31 19.83
C LYS A 4 -55.95 7.82 19.58
N LYS A 5 -55.82 6.58 19.13
CA LYS A 5 -54.56 5.98 18.66
C LYS A 5 -54.76 5.69 17.18
N PHE A 6 -53.74 5.94 16.37
CA PHE A 6 -53.72 5.88 14.91
C PHE A 6 -54.09 7.18 14.18
N LEU A 7 -53.17 8.14 14.19
CA LEU A 7 -52.82 8.82 12.96
C LEU A 7 -51.40 9.38 13.07
N MET A 8 -50.66 9.35 11.96
CA MET A 8 -49.31 9.89 11.77
C MET A 8 -48.14 9.02 12.24
N ALA A 9 -48.03 7.83 11.63
CA ALA A 9 -46.74 7.42 11.09
C ALA A 9 -46.57 8.09 9.72
N MET A 10 -45.79 9.18 9.63
CA MET A 10 -45.29 9.67 8.36
C MET A 10 -43.86 10.17 8.52
N LEU A 11 -42.95 9.40 7.91
CA LEU A 11 -41.81 9.86 7.10
C LEU A 11 -41.06 11.10 7.57
N ALA A 12 -39.89 10.87 8.18
CA ALA A 12 -38.72 11.74 8.00
C ALA A 12 -37.43 10.94 8.22
N GLY A 13 -37.26 9.86 7.45
CA GLY A 13 -35.95 9.23 7.31
C GLY A 13 -35.11 10.05 6.33
N VAL A 14 -34.37 11.03 6.84
CA VAL A 14 -33.36 11.75 6.06
C VAL A 14 -32.22 10.76 5.76
N LEU A 15 -32.26 10.17 4.56
CA LEU A 15 -31.12 9.48 3.97
C LEU A 15 -30.03 10.53 3.75
N LEU A 16 -29.02 10.55 4.64
CA LEU A 16 -27.75 11.23 4.39
C LEU A 16 -27.06 10.53 3.19
N ALA A 17 -27.37 11.00 1.98
CA ALA A 17 -26.60 10.67 0.80
C ALA A 17 -25.26 11.41 0.87
N ALA A 18 -24.25 10.76 1.46
CA ALA A 18 -22.87 11.23 1.32
C ALA A 18 -22.47 11.12 -0.16
N PRO A 19 -21.82 12.14 -0.75
CA PRO A 19 -21.35 12.07 -2.11
C PRO A 19 -20.26 10.99 -2.21
N LEU A 20 -20.58 9.91 -2.92
CA LEU A 20 -19.60 8.96 -3.43
C LEU A 20 -18.76 9.71 -4.48
N HIS A 21 -17.66 10.34 -4.06
CA HIS A 21 -16.65 10.80 -4.99
C HIS A 21 -16.12 9.56 -5.71
N ALA A 22 -16.31 9.49 -7.03
CA ALA A 22 -15.68 8.48 -7.84
C ALA A 22 -14.16 8.69 -7.74
N GLN A 23 -13.47 7.84 -6.99
CA GLN A 23 -12.01 7.88 -6.88
C GLN A 23 -11.42 7.62 -8.26
N THR A 24 -10.72 8.61 -8.81
CA THR A 24 -10.08 8.45 -10.12
C THR A 24 -8.75 7.71 -9.95
N PRO A 25 -8.25 7.04 -11.01
CA PRO A 25 -6.92 6.45 -10.97
C PRO A 25 -5.82 7.48 -10.65
N ALA A 26 -6.04 8.77 -10.98
CA ALA A 26 -5.09 9.83 -10.66
C ALA A 26 -5.04 10.13 -9.15
N ASP A 27 -6.20 10.19 -8.48
CA ASP A 27 -6.27 10.41 -7.02
C ASP A 27 -5.68 9.24 -6.25
N GLU A 28 -5.97 8.01 -6.69
CA GLU A 28 -5.40 6.81 -6.09
C GLU A 28 -3.87 6.76 -6.27
N TYR A 29 -3.36 7.16 -7.44
CA TYR A 29 -1.92 7.28 -7.65
C TYR A 29 -1.27 8.30 -6.71
N ALA A 30 -1.90 9.47 -6.53
CA ALA A 30 -1.39 10.50 -5.63
C ALA A 30 -1.29 9.97 -4.19
N ALA A 31 -2.33 9.30 -3.70
CA ALA A 31 -2.32 8.67 -2.38
C ALA A 31 -1.27 7.55 -2.27
N LEU A 32 -1.13 6.71 -3.30
CA LEU A 32 -0.14 5.63 -3.34
C LEU A 32 1.29 6.19 -3.35
N SER A 33 1.57 7.18 -4.19
CA SER A 33 2.91 7.79 -4.28
C SER A 33 3.31 8.49 -2.98
N ALA A 34 2.37 9.14 -2.30
CA ALA A 34 2.58 9.69 -0.96
C ALA A 34 2.91 8.59 0.06
N GLN A 35 2.16 7.48 0.04
CA GLN A 35 2.42 6.31 0.89
C GLN A 35 3.81 5.72 0.62
N VAL A 36 4.18 5.50 -0.64
CA VAL A 36 5.51 4.94 -1.00
C VAL A 36 6.63 5.87 -0.54
N LYS A 37 6.46 7.19 -0.67
CA LYS A 37 7.42 8.18 -0.17
C LYS A 37 7.56 8.10 1.36
N GLU A 38 6.45 8.00 2.08
CA GLU A 38 6.47 7.85 3.54
C GLU A 38 7.19 6.56 3.96
N LEU A 39 6.89 5.43 3.30
CA LEU A 39 7.59 4.16 3.54
C LEU A 39 9.10 4.29 3.33
N ALA A 40 9.52 4.97 2.25
CA ALA A 40 10.93 5.21 1.98
C ALA A 40 11.61 6.06 3.07
N THR A 41 10.91 7.03 3.63
CA THR A 41 11.42 7.84 4.76
C THR A 41 11.48 7.03 6.06
N ARG A 42 10.42 6.28 6.36
CA ARG A 42 10.31 5.49 7.60
C ARG A 42 11.34 4.36 7.66
N HIS A 43 11.59 3.70 6.53
CA HIS A 43 12.49 2.55 6.42
C HIS A 43 13.88 2.91 5.88
N ALA A 44 14.29 4.18 5.96
CA ALA A 44 15.59 4.63 5.47
C ALA A 44 16.78 4.06 6.28
N ASP A 45 16.54 3.68 7.55
CA ASP A 45 17.57 3.17 8.46
C ASP A 45 17.06 1.95 9.23
N LEU A 46 17.26 0.76 8.66
CA LEU A 46 16.86 -0.51 9.26
C LEU A 46 18.01 -1.09 10.10
N GLN A 47 17.75 -1.38 11.37
CA GLN A 47 18.76 -1.88 12.32
C GLN A 47 18.36 -3.18 13.02
N THR A 48 17.06 -3.47 13.12
CA THR A 48 16.55 -4.64 13.86
C THR A 48 15.79 -5.62 12.97
N ALA A 49 15.70 -6.89 13.39
CA ALA A 49 14.93 -7.90 12.68
C ALA A 49 13.44 -7.51 12.56
N GLY A 50 12.87 -6.93 13.63
CA GLY A 50 11.48 -6.47 13.64
C GLY A 50 11.22 -5.31 12.65
N GLN A 51 12.15 -4.36 12.54
CA GLN A 51 12.06 -3.31 11.52
C GLN A 51 12.13 -3.89 10.10
N ALA A 52 13.01 -4.88 9.87
CA ALA A 52 13.10 -5.55 8.56
C ALA A 52 11.81 -6.30 8.21
N GLU A 53 11.21 -7.00 9.17
CA GLU A 53 9.94 -7.70 8.96
C GLU A 53 8.79 -6.72 8.66
N ALA A 54 8.67 -5.64 9.44
CA ALA A 54 7.68 -4.60 9.20
C ALA A 54 7.86 -3.97 7.81
N ALA A 55 9.10 -3.66 7.42
CA ALA A 55 9.40 -3.14 6.08
C ALA A 55 8.92 -4.08 4.98
N LEU A 56 9.15 -5.40 5.11
CA LEU A 56 8.71 -6.39 4.12
C LEU A 56 7.19 -6.52 4.01
N GLN A 57 6.49 -6.48 5.15
CA GLN A 57 5.03 -6.53 5.16
C GLN A 57 4.43 -5.26 4.53
N GLU A 58 4.92 -4.09 4.92
CA GLU A 58 4.43 -2.80 4.43
C GLU A 58 4.73 -2.61 2.93
N THR A 59 5.94 -2.94 2.47
CA THR A 59 6.24 -2.87 1.03
C THR A 59 5.49 -3.91 0.23
N GLY A 60 5.22 -5.09 0.78
CA GLY A 60 4.36 -6.10 0.15
C GLY A 60 2.94 -5.57 -0.09
N ALA A 61 2.33 -4.97 0.93
CA ALA A 61 1.02 -4.35 0.82
C ALA A 61 1.01 -3.20 -0.21
N ALA A 62 2.03 -2.34 -0.20
CA ALA A 62 2.16 -1.25 -1.17
C ALA A 62 2.38 -1.76 -2.60
N GLN A 63 3.10 -2.87 -2.80
CA GLN A 63 3.27 -3.50 -4.11
C GLN A 63 1.93 -4.04 -4.64
N SER A 64 1.15 -4.72 -3.81
CA SER A 64 -0.18 -5.20 -4.20
C SER A 64 -1.10 -4.04 -4.58
N ARG A 65 -1.06 -2.94 -3.81
CA ARG A 65 -1.82 -1.72 -4.13
C ARG A 65 -1.36 -1.08 -5.44
N LEU A 66 -0.06 -1.00 -5.69
CA LEU A 66 0.49 -0.50 -6.95
C LEU A 66 0.06 -1.35 -8.16
N GLN A 67 -0.02 -2.67 -8.00
CA GLN A 67 -0.52 -3.56 -9.05
C GLN A 67 -2.01 -3.36 -9.32
N ALA A 68 -2.83 -3.24 -8.26
CA ALA A 68 -4.26 -2.98 -8.37
C ALA A 68 -4.53 -1.65 -9.08
N TRP A 69 -3.84 -0.59 -8.65
CA TRP A 69 -3.89 0.72 -9.28
C TRP A 69 -3.51 0.65 -10.76
N TYR A 70 -2.37 0.01 -11.10
CA TYR A 70 -1.93 -0.07 -12.50
C TYR A 70 -2.96 -0.79 -13.36
N ALA A 71 -3.55 -1.89 -12.88
CA ALA A 71 -4.58 -2.63 -13.63
C ALA A 71 -5.85 -1.77 -13.86
N GLN A 72 -6.24 -0.96 -12.87
CA GLN A 72 -7.35 -0.01 -13.02
C GLN A 72 -7.02 1.10 -14.02
N ALA A 73 -5.84 1.71 -13.89
CA ALA A 73 -5.37 2.79 -14.76
C ALA A 73 -5.21 2.31 -16.22
N GLU A 74 -4.73 1.09 -16.43
CA GLU A 74 -4.62 0.47 -17.76
C GLU A 74 -5.98 0.33 -18.44
N ARG A 75 -7.00 -0.17 -17.72
CA ARG A 75 -8.38 -0.21 -18.23
C ARG A 75 -8.91 1.17 -18.58
N ALA A 76 -8.62 2.17 -17.74
CA ALA A 76 -9.03 3.56 -18.02
C ALA A 76 -8.34 4.14 -19.26
N CYS A 77 -7.05 3.83 -19.48
CA CYS A 77 -6.31 4.28 -20.67
C CYS A 77 -6.90 3.74 -21.97
N HIS A 78 -7.45 2.53 -21.99
CA HIS A 78 -8.09 1.98 -23.18
C HIS A 78 -9.37 2.71 -23.60
N ALA A 79 -9.99 3.47 -22.70
CA ALA A 79 -11.13 4.33 -23.01
C ALA A 79 -10.72 5.75 -23.44
N ALA A 80 -9.44 6.11 -23.35
CA ALA A 80 -8.94 7.43 -23.70
C ALA A 80 -8.66 7.55 -25.21
N PHE A 81 -8.76 8.77 -25.75
CA PHE A 81 -8.41 9.03 -27.15
C PHE A 81 -6.91 8.78 -27.44
N PHE A 82 -6.04 9.17 -26.50
CA PHE A 82 -4.58 9.03 -26.62
C PHE A 82 -4.06 7.82 -25.83
N VAL A 83 -4.55 6.62 -26.16
CA VAL A 83 -4.24 5.36 -25.44
C VAL A 83 -2.73 5.16 -25.24
N ASN A 84 -1.92 5.33 -26.29
CA ASN A 84 -0.47 5.08 -26.23
C ASN A 84 0.26 6.01 -25.27
N SER A 85 -0.11 7.29 -25.24
CA SER A 85 0.47 8.26 -24.30
C SER A 85 0.09 7.87 -22.87
N CYS A 86 -1.20 7.62 -22.64
CA CYS A 86 -1.72 7.23 -21.33
C CYS A 86 -1.02 5.97 -20.79
N LEU A 87 -0.90 4.93 -21.62
CA LEU A 87 -0.19 3.69 -21.26
C LEU A 87 1.29 3.94 -20.96
N GLY A 88 1.93 4.85 -21.68
CA GLY A 88 3.31 5.28 -21.44
C GLY A 88 3.47 5.89 -20.05
N ASP A 89 2.60 6.84 -19.71
CA ASP A 89 2.63 7.57 -18.44
C ASP A 89 2.43 6.63 -17.24
N ILE A 90 1.41 5.76 -17.27
CA ILE A 90 1.15 4.85 -16.15
C ILE A 90 2.25 3.78 -16.00
N LYS A 91 2.91 3.37 -17.09
CA LYS A 91 4.07 2.46 -17.04
C LYS A 91 5.26 3.13 -16.39
N LEU A 92 5.52 4.40 -16.71
CA LEU A 92 6.58 5.19 -16.09
C LEU A 92 6.32 5.36 -14.58
N GLN A 93 5.10 5.77 -14.22
CA GLN A 93 4.66 5.90 -12.82
C GLN A 93 4.84 4.58 -12.05
N ARG A 94 4.39 3.45 -12.62
CA ARG A 94 4.59 2.13 -12.01
C ARG A 94 6.07 1.82 -11.78
N ARG A 95 6.91 2.02 -12.80
CA ARG A 95 8.36 1.76 -12.69
C ARG A 95 8.99 2.57 -11.57
N GLN A 96 8.67 3.85 -11.47
CA GLN A 96 9.19 4.74 -10.43
C GLN A 96 8.86 4.23 -9.01
N GLN A 97 7.59 3.94 -8.74
CA GLN A 97 7.18 3.45 -7.42
C GLN A 97 7.73 2.06 -7.12
N GLN A 98 7.75 1.18 -8.12
CA GLN A 98 8.29 -0.18 -7.98
C GLN A 98 9.78 -0.17 -7.62
N THR A 99 10.58 0.71 -8.22
CA THR A 99 12.01 0.84 -7.89
C THR A 99 12.22 1.23 -6.42
N VAL A 100 11.42 2.17 -5.90
CA VAL A 100 11.50 2.57 -4.48
C VAL A 100 11.16 1.41 -3.55
N LEU A 101 10.05 0.70 -3.82
CA LEU A 101 9.61 -0.43 -3.01
C LEU A 101 10.62 -1.59 -3.07
N GLN A 102 11.24 -1.85 -4.23
CA GLN A 102 12.28 -2.86 -4.38
C GLN A 102 13.53 -2.54 -3.56
N LYS A 103 13.95 -1.26 -3.52
CA LYS A 103 15.09 -0.83 -2.71
C LYS A 103 14.88 -1.18 -1.23
N ILE A 104 13.76 -0.76 -0.64
CA ILE A 104 13.42 -1.04 0.76
C ILE A 104 13.39 -2.56 1.01
N THR A 105 12.78 -3.31 0.09
CA THR A 105 12.68 -4.78 0.20
C THR A 105 14.06 -5.46 0.19
N LEU A 106 14.99 -4.97 -0.64
CA LEU A 106 16.35 -5.51 -0.71
C LEU A 106 17.13 -5.21 0.56
N GLU A 107 17.06 -3.98 1.07
CA GLU A 107 17.72 -3.57 2.32
C GLU A 107 17.21 -4.39 3.52
N ALA A 108 15.88 -4.56 3.64
CA ALA A 108 15.29 -5.39 4.68
C ALA A 108 15.74 -6.86 4.61
N LYS A 109 15.75 -7.47 3.41
CA LYS A 109 16.24 -8.85 3.22
C LYS A 109 17.73 -8.99 3.52
N ALA A 110 18.53 -7.99 3.13
CA ALA A 110 19.96 -7.98 3.42
C ALA A 110 20.22 -7.94 4.94
N LEU A 111 19.48 -7.10 5.67
CA LEU A 111 19.55 -7.03 7.13
C LEU A 111 19.16 -8.36 7.79
N GLN A 112 18.04 -8.98 7.37
CA GLN A 112 17.64 -10.28 7.92
C GLN A 112 18.72 -11.35 7.75
N ARG A 113 19.33 -11.42 6.56
CA ARG A 113 20.43 -12.36 6.29
C ARG A 113 21.63 -12.07 7.18
N ARG A 114 22.02 -10.81 7.34
CA ARG A 114 23.13 -10.40 8.19
C ARG A 114 22.90 -10.83 9.65
N LEU A 115 21.74 -10.46 10.22
CA LEU A 115 21.40 -10.78 11.61
C LEU A 115 21.34 -12.28 11.87
N HIS A 116 20.85 -13.06 10.90
CA HIS A 116 20.81 -14.51 11.00
C HIS A 116 22.22 -15.11 11.03
N ILE A 117 23.11 -14.67 10.13
CA ILE A 117 24.51 -15.13 10.11
C ILE A 117 25.21 -14.79 11.43
N GLU A 118 25.08 -13.55 11.92
CA GLU A 118 25.66 -13.15 13.19
C GLU A 118 25.16 -13.99 14.38
N GLN A 119 23.88 -14.39 14.37
CA GLN A 119 23.34 -15.29 15.39
C GLN A 119 23.98 -16.68 15.32
N LEU A 120 24.16 -17.23 14.13
CA LEU A 120 24.81 -18.53 13.93
C LEU A 120 26.28 -18.48 14.38
N ASP A 121 27.00 -17.42 14.02
CA ASP A 121 28.41 -17.25 14.41
C ASP A 121 28.57 -17.20 15.93
N ARG A 122 27.70 -16.44 16.63
CA ARG A 122 27.69 -16.42 18.10
C ARG A 122 27.43 -17.79 18.71
N ALA A 123 26.47 -18.54 18.15
CA ALA A 123 26.16 -19.88 18.64
C ALA A 123 27.30 -20.88 18.40
N LEU A 124 28.03 -20.75 17.29
CA LEU A 124 29.20 -21.58 17.00
C LEU A 124 30.37 -21.27 17.94
N GLN A 125 30.64 -19.99 18.22
CA GLN A 125 31.69 -19.59 19.17
C GLN A 125 31.43 -20.11 20.57
N GLN A 126 30.18 -20.02 21.06
CA GLN A 126 29.80 -20.56 22.37
C GLN A 126 30.08 -22.07 22.47
N LYS A 127 29.73 -22.84 21.44
CA LYS A 127 29.99 -24.28 21.40
C LYS A 127 31.47 -24.65 21.31
N GLN A 128 32.32 -23.77 20.78
CA GLN A 128 33.77 -24.01 20.70
C GLN A 128 34.51 -23.64 21.99
N SER A 129 33.89 -22.82 22.84
CA SER A 129 34.42 -22.43 24.15
C SER A 129 33.97 -23.34 25.30
N GLU A 130 33.05 -24.27 25.05
CA GLU A 130 32.63 -25.36 25.96
C GLU A 130 33.52 -26.60 25.76
#